data_AF-A0A7K1FK57-F1
#
_entry.id   AF-A0A7K1FK57-F1
#
_cell.length_a   1.000
_cell.length_b   1.000
_cell.length_c   1.000
_cell.angle_alpha   90.00
_cell.angle_beta   90.00
_cell.angle_gamma   90.00
#
_symmetry.space_group_name_H-M   'P 1'
#
loop_
_entity.id
_entity.type
_entity.pdbx_description
1 polymer ?
#
loop_
_entity_poly.entity_id
_entity_poly.type
_entity_poly.pdbx_seq_one_letter_code
_entity_poly.pdbx_strand_id
1 'polypeptide(L)'
;MTNVSDTECVRDLSGPLQVFTVYTAAGARVWSTADCFPGTGTDIREMPAGSSLQYNIRWSGTTSNPGCTADRVYVPGGEYVVKVAVGKLQSTPATLTIN
;
A
#
# COMPACT_ATOMS: atom_id res chain seq x y z
N MET A 1 7.64 -7.68 0.30
CA MET A 1 6.92 -8.98 0.30
C MET A 1 7.96 -10.06 0.46
N THR A 2 7.72 -11.04 1.32
CA THR A 2 8.64 -12.15 1.56
C THR A 2 7.88 -13.46 1.44
N ASN A 3 8.41 -14.42 0.68
CA ASN A 3 7.88 -15.78 0.68
C ASN A 3 8.41 -16.52 1.91
N VAL A 4 7.54 -16.72 2.91
CA VAL A 4 7.87 -17.41 4.16
C VAL A 4 7.59 -18.91 4.13
N SER A 5 7.09 -19.43 3.00
CA SER A 5 6.90 -20.88 2.81
C SER A 5 8.19 -21.56 2.37
N ASP A 6 8.18 -22.89 2.40
CA ASP A 6 9.26 -23.78 1.95
C ASP A 6 9.20 -24.11 0.45
N THR A 7 8.16 -23.65 -0.25
CA THR A 7 7.97 -23.87 -1.70
C THR A 7 8.00 -22.57 -2.49
N GLU A 8 8.15 -22.67 -3.81
CA GLU A 8 7.99 -21.52 -4.70
C GLU A 8 6.58 -20.93 -4.63
N CYS A 9 6.51 -19.60 -4.62
CA CYS A 9 5.26 -18.86 -4.60
C CYS A 9 5.13 -18.02 -5.88
N VAL A 10 4.06 -18.26 -6.66
CA VAL A 10 3.72 -17.44 -7.82
C VAL A 10 2.59 -16.48 -7.45
N ARG A 11 2.84 -15.17 -7.58
CA ARG A 11 1.87 -14.13 -7.22
C ARG A 11 1.87 -12.97 -8.20
N ASP A 12 0.67 -12.50 -8.50
CA ASP A 12 0.49 -11.20 -9.14
C ASP A 12 0.65 -10.10 -8.09
N LEU A 13 1.65 -9.23 -8.29
CA LEU A 13 1.98 -8.09 -7.43
C LEU A 13 1.65 -6.75 -8.11
N SER A 14 0.77 -6.78 -9.11
CA SER A 14 0.35 -5.59 -9.87
C SER A 14 -0.36 -4.57 -9.00
N GLY A 15 -0.34 -3.30 -9.46
CA GLY A 15 -1.01 -2.18 -8.79
C GLY A 15 -2.49 -2.40 -8.44
N PRO A 16 -3.32 -3.07 -9.28
CA PRO A 16 -4.69 -3.42 -8.93
C PRO A 16 -4.84 -4.29 -7.68
N LEU A 17 -3.82 -5.09 -7.36
CA LEU A 17 -3.83 -5.95 -6.17
C LEU A 17 -3.03 -5.32 -5.03
N GLN A 18 -1.96 -4.58 -5.33
CA GLN A 18 -1.06 -3.97 -4.36
C GLN A 18 -1.55 -2.58 -3.93
N VAL A 19 -2.29 -2.54 -2.82
CA VAL A 19 -2.92 -1.32 -2.30
C VAL A 19 -2.25 -0.86 -1.02
N PHE A 20 -1.74 0.37 -1.02
CA PHE A 20 -1.26 1.04 0.19
C PHE A 20 -2.35 1.98 0.68
N THR A 21 -2.61 1.97 1.97
CA THR A 21 -3.61 2.84 2.60
C THR A 21 -3.04 3.47 3.85
N VAL A 22 -3.22 4.78 3.97
CA VAL A 22 -2.79 5.56 5.14
C VAL A 22 -4.00 5.93 5.99
N TYR A 23 -3.83 5.80 7.30
CA TYR A 23 -4.79 6.14 8.33
C TYR A 23 -4.17 7.12 9.34
N THR A 24 -4.99 7.94 9.99
CA THR A 24 -4.58 8.67 11.21
C THR A 24 -4.32 7.68 12.36
N ALA A 25 -3.64 8.12 13.42
CA ALA A 25 -3.51 7.33 14.66
C ALA A 25 -4.85 6.88 15.26
N ALA A 26 -5.93 7.67 15.06
CA ALA A 26 -7.29 7.34 15.48
C ALA A 26 -8.01 6.34 14.54
N GLY A 27 -7.36 5.89 13.45
CA GLY A 27 -7.91 4.90 12.52
C GLY A 27 -8.75 5.48 11.38
N ALA A 28 -8.81 6.80 11.22
CA ALA A 28 -9.52 7.41 10.09
C ALA A 28 -8.69 7.28 8.80
N ARG A 29 -9.27 6.76 7.72
CA ARG A 29 -8.58 6.65 6.42
C ARG A 29 -8.34 8.05 5.84
N VAL A 30 -7.13 8.33 5.36
CA VAL A 30 -6.77 9.62 4.76
C VAL A 30 -6.32 9.52 3.31
N TRP A 31 -5.67 8.42 2.91
CA TRP A 31 -5.13 8.27 1.56
C TRP A 31 -5.04 6.80 1.13
N SER A 32 -5.10 6.53 -0.17
CA SER A 32 -4.83 5.21 -0.75
C SER A 32 -4.29 5.29 -2.17
N THR A 33 -3.44 4.36 -2.57
CA THR A 33 -3.04 4.19 -3.98
C THR A 33 -4.26 3.89 -4.87
N ALA A 34 -5.26 3.20 -4.33
CA ALA A 34 -6.47 2.80 -5.07
C ALA A 34 -7.37 3.98 -5.47
N ASP A 35 -7.19 5.16 -4.86
CA ASP A 35 -8.11 6.28 -5.05
C ASP A 35 -7.94 6.94 -6.43
N CYS A 36 -6.72 7.28 -6.82
CA CYS A 36 -6.46 8.08 -8.03
C CYS A 36 -5.92 7.26 -9.20
N PHE A 37 -5.21 6.19 -8.87
CA PHE A 37 -4.54 5.33 -9.84
C PHE A 37 -4.67 3.90 -9.31
N PRO A 38 -5.84 3.26 -9.44
CA PRO A 38 -6.06 1.89 -8.96
C PRO A 38 -5.17 0.84 -9.65
N GLY A 39 -4.18 1.26 -10.44
CA GLY A 39 -3.27 0.41 -11.19
C GLY A 39 -3.92 -0.14 -12.45
N THR A 40 -3.08 -0.59 -13.37
CA THR A 40 -3.47 -1.40 -14.52
C THR A 40 -2.38 -2.47 -14.74
N GLY A 41 -2.69 -3.48 -15.56
CA GLY A 41 -1.74 -4.51 -15.94
C GLY A 41 -1.61 -5.66 -14.94
N THR A 42 -0.57 -6.47 -15.14
CA THR A 42 -0.28 -7.69 -14.40
C THR A 42 1.23 -7.73 -14.12
N ASP A 43 1.62 -8.16 -12.92
CA ASP A 43 3.02 -8.30 -12.50
C ASP A 43 3.19 -9.66 -11.83
N ILE A 44 3.24 -10.74 -12.62
CA ILE A 44 3.45 -12.10 -12.10
C ILE A 44 4.90 -12.25 -11.65
N ARG A 45 5.10 -12.58 -10.39
CA ARG A 45 6.39 -12.84 -9.77
C ARG A 45 6.47 -14.27 -9.26
N GLU A 46 7.52 -14.95 -9.66
CA GLU A 46 7.99 -16.20 -9.06
C GLU A 46 8.94 -15.85 -7.92
N MET A 47 8.60 -16.29 -6.71
CA MET A 47 9.36 -16.04 -5.51
C MET A 47 9.80 -17.38 -4.93
N PRO A 48 11.08 -17.78 -5.08
CA PRO A 48 11.63 -18.93 -4.39
C PRO A 48 11.43 -18.85 -2.88
N ALA A 49 11.49 -19.99 -2.19
CA ALA A 49 11.38 -20.06 -0.73
C ALA A 49 12.38 -19.09 -0.05
N GLY A 50 11.89 -18.29 0.91
CA GLY A 50 12.70 -17.31 1.64
C GLY A 50 13.04 -16.02 0.88
N SER A 51 12.73 -15.92 -0.42
CA SER A 51 13.04 -14.72 -1.21
C SER A 51 12.18 -13.52 -0.82
N SER A 52 12.70 -12.31 -1.08
CA SER A 52 12.01 -11.06 -0.80
C SER A 52 12.05 -10.11 -2.00
N LEU A 53 10.94 -9.40 -2.21
CA LEU A 53 10.81 -8.32 -3.17
C LEU A 53 10.46 -7.02 -2.44
N GLN A 54 11.10 -5.94 -2.86
CA GLN A 54 10.86 -4.59 -2.33
C GLN A 54 10.06 -3.76 -3.34
N TYR A 55 9.05 -3.06 -2.83
CA TYR A 55 8.25 -2.10 -3.56
C TYR A 55 8.26 -0.78 -2.80
N ASN A 56 8.46 0.32 -3.53
CA ASN A 56 8.51 1.66 -2.97
C ASN A 56 7.34 2.47 -3.51
N ILE A 57 6.61 3.13 -2.61
CA ILE A 57 5.58 4.10 -2.96
C ILE A 57 5.94 5.44 -2.34
N ARG A 58 5.62 6.51 -3.07
CA ARG A 58 5.77 7.87 -2.57
C ARG A 58 4.39 8.46 -2.31
N TRP A 59 4.16 8.83 -1.06
CA TRP A 59 2.99 9.61 -0.68
C TRP A 59 3.40 11.07 -0.49
N SER A 60 2.62 11.99 -1.04
CA SER A 60 2.86 13.44 -0.98
C SER A 60 2.40 14.09 0.33
N GLY A 61 1.86 13.32 1.28
CA GLY A 61 1.29 13.86 2.52
C GLY A 61 -0.05 14.57 2.30
N THR A 62 -0.83 14.14 1.30
CA THR A 62 -2.16 14.72 1.02
C THR A 62 -3.26 13.68 1.12
N THR A 63 -4.49 14.13 1.37
CA THR A 63 -5.68 13.29 1.33
C THR A 63 -5.99 12.77 -0.08
N SER A 64 -6.80 11.70 -0.16
CA SER A 64 -7.40 11.25 -1.41
C SER A 64 -8.77 10.59 -1.19
N ASN A 65 -9.63 10.70 -2.21
CA ASN A 65 -10.93 10.07 -2.29
C ASN A 65 -11.04 9.21 -3.56
N PRO A 66 -11.88 8.16 -3.58
CA PRO A 66 -12.07 7.35 -4.78
C PRO A 66 -12.39 8.19 -6.02
N GLY A 67 -11.68 7.93 -7.12
CA GLY A 67 -11.79 8.68 -8.37
C GLY A 67 -11.08 10.05 -8.34
N CYS A 68 -10.53 10.45 -7.19
CA CYS A 68 -9.82 11.71 -6.96
C CYS A 68 -10.52 12.94 -7.52
N THR A 69 -11.82 12.98 -7.26
CA THR A 69 -12.72 14.06 -7.65
C THR A 69 -12.74 15.23 -6.68
N ALA A 70 -12.29 15.04 -5.43
CA ALA A 70 -12.18 16.11 -4.45
C ALA A 70 -10.75 16.66 -4.39
N ASP A 71 -10.63 17.89 -3.89
CA ASP A 71 -9.34 18.53 -3.69
C ASP A 71 -8.47 17.74 -2.71
N ARG A 72 -7.20 17.56 -3.06
CA ARG A 72 -6.21 16.93 -2.19
C ARG A 72 -5.68 17.99 -1.23
N VAL A 73 -5.85 17.76 0.05
CA VAL A 73 -5.42 18.68 1.11
C VAL A 73 -4.25 18.06 1.86
N TYR A 74 -3.24 18.87 2.22
CA TYR A 74 -2.15 18.41 3.06
C TYR A 74 -2.66 17.94 4.43
N VAL A 75 -2.16 16.79 4.87
CA VAL A 75 -2.45 16.30 6.22
C VAL A 75 -1.59 17.06 7.23
N PRO A 76 -2.08 17.29 8.46
CA PRO A 76 -1.27 17.92 9.50
C PRO A 76 -0.09 17.04 9.92
N GLY A 77 0.94 17.63 10.51
CA GLY A 77 2.01 16.88 11.17
C GLY A 77 1.45 15.97 12.28
N GLY A 78 2.08 14.81 12.50
CA GLY A 78 1.63 13.83 13.47
C GLY A 78 1.91 12.38 13.05
N GLU A 79 1.31 11.46 13.80
CA GLU A 79 1.45 10.02 13.58
C GLU A 79 0.36 9.44 12.66
N TYR A 80 0.80 8.59 11.74
CA TYR A 80 -0.02 7.90 10.77
C TYR A 80 0.31 6.41 10.75
N VAL A 81 -0.67 5.61 10.35
CA VAL A 81 -0.53 4.17 10.18
C VAL A 81 -0.69 3.82 8.71
N VAL A 82 0.28 3.10 8.16
CA VAL A 82 0.25 2.56 6.80
C VAL A 82 -0.09 1.08 6.88
N LYS A 83 -1.07 0.66 6.08
CA LYS A 83 -1.39 -0.75 5.83
C LYS A 83 -1.22 -1.05 4.35
N VAL A 84 -0.68 -2.21 4.05
CA VAL A 84 -0.48 -2.68 2.68
C VAL A 84 -1.28 -3.96 2.48
N ALA A 85 -2.02 -4.04 1.39
CA ALA A 85 -2.70 -5.25 0.96
C ALA A 85 -2.17 -5.70 -0.40
N VAL A 86 -2.10 -7.02 -0.60
CA VAL A 86 -1.90 -7.65 -1.91
C VAL A 86 -3.02 -8.66 -2.11
N GLY A 87 -4.07 -8.27 -2.83
CA GLY A 87 -5.31 -9.04 -2.89
C GLY A 87 -5.91 -9.23 -1.50
N LYS A 88 -5.97 -10.48 -1.02
CA LYS A 88 -6.49 -10.82 0.32
C LYS A 88 -5.42 -10.81 1.42
N LEU A 89 -4.14 -10.69 1.06
CA LEU A 89 -3.05 -10.65 2.04
C LEU A 89 -2.92 -9.25 2.63
N GLN A 90 -2.65 -9.16 3.92
CA GLN A 90 -2.45 -7.89 4.63
C GLN A 90 -1.09 -7.89 5.32
N SER A 91 -0.42 -6.74 5.32
CA SER A 91 0.79 -6.53 6.09
C SER A 91 0.47 -6.29 7.56
N THR A 92 1.45 -6.50 8.42
CA THR A 92 1.48 -5.81 9.71
C THR A 92 1.45 -4.30 9.47
N PRO A 93 0.68 -3.51 10.24
CA PRO A 93 0.69 -2.06 10.12
C PRO A 93 2.06 -1.47 10.44
N ALA A 94 2.43 -0.39 9.74
CA ALA A 94 3.66 0.37 9.99
C ALA A 94 3.31 1.81 10.39
N THR A 95 4.05 2.37 11.34
CA THR A 95 3.86 3.76 11.77
C THR A 95 4.77 4.69 10.97
N LEU A 96 4.25 5.86 10.61
CA LEU A 96 4.96 6.96 9.95
C LEU A 96 4.69 8.26 10.73
N THR A 97 5.73 9.07 10.93
CA THR A 97 5.61 10.41 11.51
C THR A 97 5.85 11.46 10.43
N ILE A 98 4.98 12.45 10.35
CA ILE A 98 5.12 13.64 9.50
C ILE A 98 5.42 14.84 10.40
N ASN A 99 6.46 15.61 10.06
CA ASN A 99 6.92 16.79 10.79
C ASN A 99 6.51 18.09 10.10
#